data_AF-A0A521UGD2-F1
#
_entry.id   AF-A0A521UGD2-F1
#
_cell.length_a   1.000
_cell.length_b   1.000
_cell.length_c   1.000
_cell.angle_alpha   90.00
_cell.angle_beta   90.00
_cell.angle_gamma   90.00
#
_symmetry.space_group_name_H-M   'P 1'
#
loop_
_entity.id
_entity.type
_entity.pdbx_description
1 polymer ?
#
loop_
_entity_poly.entity_id
_entity_poly.type
_entity_poly.pdbx_seq_one_letter_code
_entity_poly.pdbx_strand_id
1 'polypeptide(L)'
;MPNENFAAAWEAFRAQAVARSRLNRIAPPGNPSRLGYLALGLCGEAGEAVWAMTEGTPAERVSELGDVLWYLAMTEVESGVAAEWVSPPRSGFSGSTWRLMHAACAAAECIKRPVQGRELHKDALRLALTGVASALQSMARAARCTIEEAMAANVEKNHTRFGAEGFSIERQREMDAARARGEVSHVG
;
A
#
# COMPACT_ATOMS: atom_id res chain seq x y z
N MET A 1 4.17 -18.80 9.56
CA MET A 1 4.03 -18.90 8.11
C MET A 1 2.58 -18.62 7.78
N PRO A 2 2.28 -17.88 6.70
CA PRO A 2 0.90 -17.71 6.25
C PRO A 2 0.32 -19.08 5.92
N ASN A 3 -0.96 -19.30 6.23
CA ASN A 3 -1.64 -20.51 5.76
C ASN A 3 -1.86 -20.40 4.22
N GLU A 4 -2.11 -21.53 3.56
CA GLU A 4 -2.34 -21.57 2.10
C GLU A 4 -3.46 -20.60 1.66
N ASN A 5 -4.45 -20.40 2.53
CA ASN A 5 -5.55 -19.47 2.31
C ASN A 5 -5.08 -18.02 2.19
N PHE A 6 -4.12 -17.58 3.01
CA PHE A 6 -3.55 -16.23 2.92
C PHE A 6 -2.78 -16.04 1.61
N ALA A 7 -1.95 -17.01 1.23
CA ALA A 7 -1.15 -16.91 0.01
C ALA A 7 -2.04 -16.74 -1.24
N ALA A 8 -3.13 -17.51 -1.32
CA ALA A 8 -4.12 -17.38 -2.37
C ALA A 8 -4.85 -16.03 -2.33
N ALA A 9 -5.24 -15.56 -1.14
CA ALA A 9 -5.89 -14.27 -0.96
C ALA A 9 -4.98 -13.09 -1.37
N TRP A 10 -3.70 -13.14 -0.98
CA TRP A 10 -2.71 -12.13 -1.36
C TRP A 10 -2.50 -12.09 -2.88
N GLU A 11 -2.39 -13.27 -3.52
CA GLU A 11 -2.25 -13.33 -4.97
C GLU A 11 -3.47 -12.75 -5.69
N ALA A 12 -4.69 -13.08 -5.25
CA ALA A 12 -5.91 -12.52 -5.80
C ALA A 12 -5.97 -11.00 -5.62
N PHE A 13 -5.57 -10.50 -4.45
CA PHE A 13 -5.50 -9.06 -4.18
C PHE A 13 -4.47 -8.35 -5.07
N ARG A 14 -3.28 -8.93 -5.27
CA ARG A 14 -2.27 -8.39 -6.21
C ARG A 14 -2.79 -8.30 -7.64
N ALA A 15 -3.43 -9.36 -8.12
CA ALA A 15 -4.02 -9.38 -9.45
C ALA A 15 -5.08 -8.28 -9.61
N GLN A 16 -5.93 -8.09 -8.60
CA GLN A 16 -6.94 -7.05 -8.59
C GLN A 16 -6.34 -5.64 -8.56
N ALA A 17 -5.30 -5.40 -7.73
CA ALA A 17 -4.60 -4.13 -7.65
C ALA A 17 -4.02 -3.72 -9.02
N VAL A 18 -3.35 -4.66 -9.71
CA VAL A 18 -2.80 -4.43 -11.05
C VAL A 18 -3.91 -4.12 -12.06
N ALA A 19 -4.96 -4.93 -12.10
CA ALA A 19 -6.06 -4.77 -13.06
C ALA A 19 -6.77 -3.42 -12.93
N ARG A 20 -6.91 -2.91 -11.69
CA ARG A 20 -7.70 -1.70 -11.39
C ARG A 20 -6.88 -0.41 -11.29
N SER A 21 -5.57 -0.52 -11.06
CA SER A 21 -4.68 0.65 -10.92
C SER A 21 -4.52 1.45 -12.21
N ARG A 22 -4.74 0.80 -13.37
CA ARG A 22 -4.45 1.36 -14.70
C ARG A 22 -3.05 1.99 -14.79
N LEU A 23 -2.06 1.45 -14.08
CA LEU A 23 -0.68 1.99 -14.02
C LEU A 23 -0.05 2.23 -15.41
N ASN A 24 -0.45 1.46 -16.44
CA ASN A 24 -0.02 1.66 -17.83
C ASN A 24 -0.35 3.08 -18.36
N ARG A 25 -1.35 3.76 -17.78
CA ARG A 25 -1.71 5.15 -18.11
C ARG A 25 -0.79 6.18 -17.45
N ILE A 26 -0.09 5.82 -16.38
CA ILE A 26 0.89 6.67 -15.70
C ILE A 26 2.24 6.56 -16.40
N ALA A 27 2.71 5.32 -16.60
CA ALA A 27 3.91 5.02 -17.38
C ALA A 27 3.84 3.59 -17.94
N PRO A 28 4.44 3.32 -19.11
CA PRO A 28 4.46 1.98 -19.68
C PRO A 28 5.17 0.99 -18.74
N PRO A 29 4.82 -0.31 -18.79
CA PRO A 29 5.50 -1.35 -18.01
C PRO A 29 7.02 -1.29 -18.16
N GLY A 30 7.76 -1.45 -17.07
CA GLY A 30 9.23 -1.42 -17.08
C GLY A 30 9.84 -0.02 -17.13
N ASN A 31 9.04 1.05 -17.18
CA ASN A 31 9.54 2.40 -16.99
C ASN A 31 9.88 2.63 -15.50
N PRO A 32 11.12 3.00 -15.15
CA PRO A 32 11.50 3.24 -13.75
C PRO A 32 10.65 4.27 -13.02
N SER A 33 10.07 5.25 -13.73
CA SER A 33 9.18 6.26 -13.16
C SER A 33 7.91 5.66 -12.56
N ARG A 34 7.49 4.48 -13.05
CA ARG A 34 6.36 3.74 -12.50
C ARG A 34 6.65 3.21 -11.11
N LEU A 35 7.83 2.60 -10.92
CA LEU A 35 8.29 2.22 -9.57
C LEU A 35 8.44 3.46 -8.68
N GLY A 36 8.98 4.56 -9.22
CA GLY A 36 9.06 5.84 -8.50
C GLY A 36 7.69 6.31 -7.99
N TYR A 37 6.66 6.29 -8.84
CA TYR A 37 5.29 6.60 -8.46
C TYR A 37 4.77 5.68 -7.34
N LEU A 38 4.97 4.37 -7.48
CA LEU A 38 4.54 3.40 -6.49
C LEU A 38 5.24 3.59 -5.13
N ALA A 39 6.53 3.92 -5.13
CA ALA A 39 7.28 4.22 -3.92
C ALA A 39 6.77 5.48 -3.20
N LEU A 40 6.45 6.53 -3.96
CA LEU A 40 5.86 7.75 -3.41
C LEU A 40 4.49 7.47 -2.80
N GLY A 41 3.63 6.72 -3.51
CA GLY A 41 2.34 6.29 -2.99
C GLY A 41 2.47 5.45 -1.73
N LEU A 42 3.36 4.45 -1.72
CA LEU A 42 3.64 3.64 -0.53
C LEU A 42 4.06 4.48 0.68
N CYS A 43 4.90 5.49 0.48
CA CYS A 43 5.30 6.41 1.56
C CYS A 43 4.15 7.30 2.02
N GLY A 44 3.32 7.78 1.09
CA GLY A 44 2.13 8.58 1.38
C GLY A 44 1.14 7.81 2.26
N GLU A 45 0.70 6.64 1.79
CA GLU A 45 -0.28 5.82 2.53
C GLU A 45 0.31 5.30 3.85
N ALA A 46 1.61 5.04 3.92
CA ALA A 46 2.25 4.69 5.19
C ALA A 46 2.13 5.83 6.22
N GLY A 47 2.21 7.09 5.77
CA GLY A 47 2.01 8.26 6.61
C GLY A 47 0.56 8.38 7.08
N GLU A 48 -0.39 8.20 6.18
CA GLU A 48 -1.83 8.22 6.49
C GLU A 48 -2.22 7.09 7.45
N ALA A 49 -1.69 5.88 7.25
CA ALA A 49 -1.90 4.76 8.17
C ALA A 49 -1.34 5.04 9.58
N VAL A 50 -0.14 5.63 9.67
CA VAL A 50 0.42 6.04 10.97
C VAL A 50 -0.48 7.07 11.66
N TRP A 51 -0.94 8.08 10.92
CA TRP A 51 -1.86 9.08 11.45
C TRP A 51 -3.20 8.49 11.89
N ALA A 52 -3.80 7.60 11.10
CA ALA A 52 -5.07 6.96 11.42
C ALA A 52 -4.96 6.07 12.67
N MET A 53 -3.81 5.43 12.90
CA MET A 53 -3.59 4.66 14.13
C MET A 53 -3.58 5.53 15.39
N THR A 54 -3.22 6.82 15.28
CA THR A 54 -3.20 7.77 16.39
C THR A 54 -4.52 8.53 16.56
N GLU A 55 -5.07 9.05 15.47
CA GLU A 55 -6.17 10.02 15.48
C GLU A 55 -7.45 9.50 14.80
N GLY A 56 -7.33 8.44 14.00
CA GLY A 56 -8.42 7.92 13.18
C GLY A 56 -9.41 7.06 13.95
N THR A 57 -10.62 6.99 13.40
CA THR A 57 -11.66 6.03 13.76
C THR A 57 -11.23 4.59 13.44
N PRO A 58 -11.90 3.57 14.02
CA PRO A 58 -11.62 2.18 13.67
C PRO A 58 -11.74 1.87 12.17
N ALA A 59 -12.70 2.50 11.48
CA ALA A 59 -12.89 2.31 10.03
C ALA A 59 -11.71 2.90 9.23
N GLU A 60 -11.30 4.13 9.55
CA GLU A 60 -10.15 4.80 8.91
C GLU A 60 -8.87 3.97 9.11
N ARG A 61 -8.63 3.43 10.32
CA ARG A 61 -7.46 2.58 10.57
C ARG A 61 -7.41 1.37 9.64
N VAL A 62 -8.52 0.65 9.50
CA VAL A 62 -8.58 -0.52 8.61
C VAL A 62 -8.41 -0.10 7.16
N SER A 63 -9.04 1.02 6.79
CA SER A 63 -8.96 1.54 5.43
C SER A 63 -7.54 1.93 5.03
N GLU A 64 -6.83 2.69 5.86
CA GLU A 64 -5.49 3.18 5.54
C GLU A 64 -4.46 2.04 5.51
N LEU A 65 -4.64 1.00 6.34
CA LEU A 65 -3.84 -0.24 6.21
C LEU A 65 -4.07 -0.90 4.85
N GLY A 66 -5.30 -0.88 4.35
CA GLY A 66 -5.67 -1.36 3.03
C GLY A 66 -4.99 -0.61 1.89
N ASP A 67 -4.85 0.72 2.01
CA ASP A 67 -4.19 1.56 1.00
C ASP A 67 -2.68 1.29 0.95
N VAL A 68 -2.03 1.07 2.10
CA VAL A 68 -0.63 0.60 2.13
C VAL A 68 -0.49 -0.79 1.48
N LEU A 69 -1.39 -1.73 1.78
CA LEU A 69 -1.39 -3.07 1.17
C LEU A 69 -1.49 -2.96 -0.36
N TRP A 70 -2.32 -2.04 -0.87
CA TRP A 70 -2.48 -1.80 -2.31
C TRP A 70 -1.16 -1.39 -2.97
N TYR A 71 -0.43 -0.42 -2.40
CA TYR A 71 0.87 -0.01 -2.94
C TYR A 71 1.96 -1.05 -2.76
N LEU A 72 1.94 -1.81 -1.66
CA LEU A 72 2.83 -2.96 -1.47
C LEU A 72 2.61 -3.97 -2.61
N ALA A 73 1.36 -4.38 -2.84
CA ALA A 73 0.98 -5.32 -3.89
C ALA A 73 1.44 -4.89 -5.29
N MET A 74 1.17 -3.64 -5.66
CA MET A 74 1.60 -3.10 -6.97
C MET A 74 3.13 -2.99 -7.07
N THR A 75 3.81 -2.64 -5.98
CA THR A 75 5.27 -2.56 -5.95
C THR A 75 5.89 -3.94 -6.18
N GLU A 76 5.37 -4.98 -5.51
CA GLU A 76 5.87 -6.35 -5.69
C GLU A 76 5.75 -6.82 -7.14
N VAL A 77 4.61 -6.54 -7.78
CA VAL A 77 4.36 -6.90 -9.17
C VAL A 77 5.29 -6.14 -10.11
N GLU A 78 5.41 -4.81 -9.96
CA GLU A 78 6.22 -4.00 -10.86
C GLU A 78 7.72 -4.26 -10.69
N SER A 79 8.18 -4.49 -9.46
CA SER A 79 9.61 -4.73 -9.20
C SER A 79 10.02 -6.19 -9.41
N GLY A 80 9.05 -7.11 -9.43
CA GLY A 80 9.29 -8.55 -9.41
C GLY A 80 9.94 -9.03 -8.11
N VAL A 81 9.70 -8.33 -6.99
CA VAL A 81 10.28 -8.64 -5.68
C VAL A 81 9.14 -8.74 -4.67
N ALA A 82 8.87 -9.94 -4.18
CA ALA A 82 7.83 -10.17 -3.18
C ALA A 82 8.35 -9.97 -1.75
N ALA A 83 7.53 -9.41 -0.87
CA ALA A 83 7.75 -9.42 0.56
C ALA A 83 7.59 -10.83 1.14
N GLU A 84 8.26 -11.06 2.26
CA GLU A 84 8.08 -12.26 3.06
C GLU A 84 7.07 -11.99 4.19
N TRP A 85 5.96 -12.73 4.18
CA TRP A 85 4.92 -12.62 5.20
C TRP A 85 5.27 -13.48 6.41
N VAL A 86 6.17 -12.97 7.25
CA VAL A 86 6.59 -13.61 8.50
C VAL A 86 5.87 -13.02 9.70
N SER A 87 5.40 -13.87 10.62
CA SER A 87 4.75 -13.41 11.85
C SER A 87 5.66 -12.40 12.58
N PRO A 88 5.18 -11.18 12.88
CA PRO A 88 6.03 -10.18 13.48
C PRO A 88 6.43 -10.63 14.90
N PRO A 89 7.66 -10.31 15.35
CA PRO A 89 7.99 -10.43 16.76
C PRO A 89 7.01 -9.57 17.57
N ARG A 90 6.62 -10.05 18.75
CA ARG A 90 5.78 -9.28 19.68
C ARG A 90 6.47 -7.93 19.95
N SER A 91 5.88 -6.86 19.43
CA SER A 91 6.38 -5.49 19.56
C SER A 91 5.23 -4.62 20.05
N GLY A 92 5.56 -3.60 20.85
CA GLY A 92 4.58 -2.61 21.29
C GLY A 92 4.14 -1.71 20.15
N PHE A 93 2.96 -1.10 20.31
CA PHE A 93 2.29 -0.24 19.32
C PHE A 93 3.18 0.88 18.74
N SER A 94 3.94 1.60 19.57
CA SER A 94 4.84 2.68 19.13
C SER A 94 5.99 2.17 18.25
N GLY A 95 6.35 0.90 18.38
CA GLY A 95 7.37 0.27 17.55
C GLY A 95 6.87 -0.02 16.14
N SER A 96 5.58 -0.28 15.93
CA SER A 96 5.06 -0.68 14.61
C SER A 96 4.83 0.49 13.65
N THR A 97 4.39 1.65 14.15
CA THR A 97 4.17 2.85 13.32
C THR A 97 5.49 3.41 12.77
N TRP A 98 6.51 3.54 13.61
CA TRP A 98 7.85 3.93 13.17
C TRP A 98 8.44 2.94 12.15
N ARG A 99 8.29 1.64 12.40
CA ARG A 99 8.77 0.59 11.49
C ARG A 99 8.12 0.66 10.12
N LEU A 100 6.82 0.97 10.05
CA LEU A 100 6.12 1.09 8.76
C LEU A 100 6.75 2.20 7.92
N MET A 101 6.83 3.42 8.45
CA MET A 101 7.42 4.55 7.73
C MET A 101 8.89 4.32 7.36
N HIS A 102 9.68 3.78 8.30
CA HIS A 102 11.07 3.47 8.02
C HIS A 102 11.22 2.44 6.88
N ALA A 103 10.40 1.39 6.88
CA ALA A 103 10.42 0.37 5.84
C ALA A 103 9.96 0.90 4.48
N ALA A 104 8.91 1.74 4.44
CA ALA A 104 8.45 2.41 3.23
C ALA A 104 9.55 3.32 2.63
N CYS A 105 10.20 4.14 3.47
CA CYS A 105 11.33 4.97 3.05
C CYS A 105 12.51 4.12 2.54
N ALA A 106 12.83 2.99 3.20
CA ALA A 106 13.89 2.09 2.74
C ALA A 106 13.57 1.47 1.37
N ALA A 107 12.30 1.12 1.11
CA ALA A 107 11.87 0.66 -0.21
C ALA A 107 12.02 1.77 -1.26
N ALA A 108 11.64 3.01 -0.93
CA ALA A 108 11.81 4.16 -1.81
C ALA A 108 13.29 4.44 -2.13
N GLU A 109 14.19 4.31 -1.16
CA GLU A 109 15.64 4.44 -1.39
C GLU A 109 16.18 3.38 -2.36
N CYS A 110 15.66 2.15 -2.29
CA CYS A 110 16.00 1.09 -3.25
C CYS A 110 15.47 1.43 -4.66
N ILE A 111 14.23 1.89 -4.75
CA ILE A 111 13.52 2.22 -6.01
C ILE A 111 14.05 3.49 -6.68
N LYS A 112 14.58 4.45 -5.92
CA LYS A 112 15.25 5.64 -6.46
C LYS A 112 16.42 5.27 -7.38
N ARG A 113 17.05 4.10 -7.17
CA ARG A 113 18.19 3.64 -7.99
C ARG A 113 17.81 3.48 -9.47
N PRO A 114 16.82 2.64 -9.87
CA PRO A 114 16.41 2.53 -11.27
C PRO A 114 15.89 3.83 -11.87
N VAL A 115 15.26 4.72 -11.08
CA VAL A 115 14.88 6.06 -11.56
C VAL A 115 16.09 6.88 -12.01
N GLN A 116 17.25 6.67 -11.39
CA GLN A 116 18.53 7.29 -11.75
C GLN A 116 19.34 6.50 -12.78
N GLY A 117 18.75 5.48 -13.42
CA GLY A 117 19.44 4.61 -14.38
C GLY A 117 20.38 3.58 -13.74
N ARG A 118 20.27 3.32 -12.42
CA ARG A 118 21.08 2.32 -11.70
C ARG A 118 20.29 1.03 -11.46
N GLU A 119 20.98 -0.09 -11.33
CA GLU A 119 20.31 -1.35 -11.03
C GLU A 119 19.54 -1.34 -9.71
N LEU A 120 18.39 -2.02 -9.73
CA LEU A 120 17.55 -2.23 -8.55
C LEU A 120 18.22 -3.25 -7.61
N HIS A 121 18.43 -2.85 -6.37
CA HIS A 121 18.97 -3.75 -5.35
C HIS A 121 17.87 -4.65 -4.78
N LYS A 122 17.61 -5.78 -5.47
CA LYS A 122 16.47 -6.66 -5.17
C LYS A 122 16.44 -7.18 -3.73
N ASP A 123 17.59 -7.55 -3.15
CA ASP A 123 17.61 -8.10 -1.78
C ASP A 123 17.31 -7.04 -0.70
N ALA A 124 17.86 -5.84 -0.84
CA ALA A 124 17.54 -4.72 0.03
C ALA A 124 16.07 -4.30 -0.11
N LEU A 125 15.54 -4.30 -1.35
CA LEU A 125 14.11 -4.06 -1.57
C LEU A 125 13.26 -5.14 -0.89
N ARG A 126 13.60 -6.43 -1.05
CA ARG A 126 12.90 -7.53 -0.39
C ARG A 126 12.84 -7.33 1.13
N LEU A 127 13.98 -7.00 1.74
CA LEU A 127 14.05 -6.73 3.18
C LEU A 127 13.15 -5.55 3.58
N ALA A 128 13.14 -4.47 2.80
CA ALA A 128 12.29 -3.32 3.05
C ALA A 128 10.79 -3.66 2.92
N LEU A 129 10.38 -4.36 1.86
CA LEU A 129 8.98 -4.77 1.65
C LEU A 129 8.53 -5.77 2.73
N THR A 130 9.39 -6.70 3.15
CA THR A 130 9.15 -7.56 4.32
C THR A 130 8.97 -6.75 5.60
N GLY A 131 9.74 -5.67 5.77
CA GLY A 131 9.56 -4.72 6.86
C GLY A 131 8.18 -4.06 6.87
N VAL A 132 7.68 -3.65 5.69
CA VAL A 132 6.32 -3.11 5.50
C VAL A 132 5.28 -4.16 5.88
N ALA A 133 5.35 -5.36 5.31
CA ALA A 133 4.42 -6.46 5.59
C ALA A 133 4.37 -6.81 7.10
N SER A 134 5.54 -6.89 7.75
CA SER A 134 5.64 -7.15 9.19
C SER A 134 5.02 -6.03 10.03
N ALA A 135 5.24 -4.77 9.66
CA ALA A 135 4.65 -3.62 10.35
C ALA A 135 3.12 -3.59 10.19
N LEU A 136 2.61 -3.88 8.99
CA LEU A 136 1.18 -4.01 8.72
C LEU A 136 0.53 -5.08 9.58
N GLN A 137 1.16 -6.25 9.75
CA GLN A 137 0.63 -7.30 10.63
C GLN A 137 0.55 -6.87 12.09
N SER A 138 1.54 -6.12 12.59
CA SER A 138 1.48 -5.55 13.94
C SER A 138 0.39 -4.48 14.07
N MET A 139 0.25 -3.62 13.06
CA MET A 139 -0.74 -2.54 13.07
C MET A 139 -2.16 -3.06 12.92
N ALA A 140 -2.41 -4.07 12.08
CA ALA A 140 -3.70 -4.74 11.96
C ALA A 140 -4.16 -5.33 13.31
N ARG A 141 -3.25 -6.00 14.04
CA ARG A 141 -3.55 -6.47 15.41
C ARG A 141 -3.90 -5.33 16.35
N ALA A 142 -3.19 -4.21 16.29
CA ALA A 142 -3.50 -3.03 17.10
C ALA A 142 -4.84 -2.38 16.72
N ALA A 143 -5.19 -2.39 15.42
CA ALA A 143 -6.47 -1.96 14.89
C ALA A 143 -7.61 -2.97 15.15
N ARG A 144 -7.28 -4.15 15.71
CA ARG A 144 -8.21 -5.27 15.94
C ARG A 144 -8.85 -5.79 14.64
N CYS A 145 -8.09 -5.81 13.56
CA CYS A 145 -8.48 -6.42 12.30
C CYS A 145 -7.41 -7.43 11.82
N THR A 146 -7.76 -8.18 10.80
CA THR A 146 -6.88 -9.04 10.02
C THR A 146 -6.35 -8.30 8.79
N ILE A 147 -5.33 -8.86 8.13
CA ILE A 147 -4.84 -8.30 6.86
C ILE A 147 -5.90 -8.49 5.77
N GLU A 148 -6.62 -9.61 5.79
CA GLU A 148 -7.69 -9.95 4.88
C GLU A 148 -8.86 -8.97 4.97
N GLU A 149 -9.23 -8.53 6.19
CA GLU A 149 -10.23 -7.49 6.39
C GLU A 149 -9.77 -6.13 5.83
N ALA A 150 -8.49 -5.76 6.01
CA ALA A 150 -7.94 -4.54 5.43
C ALA A 150 -7.90 -4.59 3.89
N MET A 151 -7.54 -5.74 3.31
CA MET A 151 -7.62 -5.97 1.86
C MET A 151 -9.06 -5.82 1.35
N ALA A 152 -10.02 -6.45 2.02
CA ALA A 152 -11.43 -6.36 1.65
C ALA A 152 -11.97 -4.92 1.74
N ALA A 153 -11.61 -4.18 2.79
CA ALA A 153 -11.98 -2.78 2.96
C ALA A 153 -11.42 -1.90 1.82
N ASN A 154 -10.16 -2.09 1.43
CA ASN A 154 -9.58 -1.38 0.28
C ASN A 154 -10.29 -1.72 -1.03
N VAL A 155 -10.63 -3.00 -1.26
CA VAL A 155 -11.37 -3.41 -2.45
C VAL A 155 -12.73 -2.70 -2.52
N GLU A 156 -13.47 -2.69 -1.43
CA GLU A 156 -14.77 -2.02 -1.34
C GLU A 156 -14.65 -0.50 -1.54
N LYS A 157 -13.67 0.13 -0.88
CA LYS A 157 -13.34 1.56 -1.04
C LYS A 157 -13.04 1.89 -2.50
N ASN A 158 -12.22 1.09 -3.17
CA ASN A 158 -11.87 1.28 -4.57
C ASN A 158 -13.05 1.05 -5.53
N HIS A 159 -13.96 0.13 -5.21
CA HIS A 159 -15.21 -0.05 -5.98
C HIS A 159 -16.15 1.15 -5.81
N THR A 160 -16.30 1.65 -4.58
CA THR A 160 -17.13 2.82 -4.31
C THR A 160 -16.59 4.08 -5.01
N ARG A 161 -15.26 4.29 -4.99
CA ARG A 161 -14.63 5.48 -5.57
C ARG A 161 -14.67 5.50 -7.09
N PHE A 162 -14.37 4.36 -7.72
CA PHE A 162 -14.08 4.30 -9.16
C PHE A 162 -15.00 3.36 -9.96
N GLY A 163 -15.98 2.72 -9.30
CA GLY A 163 -16.90 1.79 -9.94
C GLY A 163 -16.22 0.55 -10.54
N ALA A 164 -16.93 -0.14 -11.44
CA ALA A 164 -16.43 -1.33 -12.12
C ALA A 164 -15.18 -1.03 -12.99
N GLU A 165 -15.08 0.20 -13.49
CA GLU A 165 -14.04 0.62 -14.41
C GLU A 165 -12.64 0.76 -13.79
N GLY A 166 -12.55 0.96 -12.47
CA GLY A 166 -11.30 1.21 -11.77
C GLY A 166 -10.75 2.63 -11.99
N PHE A 167 -9.53 2.89 -11.53
CA PHE A 167 -8.96 4.23 -11.42
C PHE A 167 -9.03 5.05 -12.73
N SER A 168 -9.35 6.34 -12.64
CA SER A 168 -9.17 7.29 -13.74
C SER A 168 -8.67 8.64 -13.22
N ILE A 169 -7.83 9.30 -14.02
CA ILE A 169 -7.26 10.61 -13.66
C ILE A 169 -8.36 11.67 -13.62
N GLU A 170 -9.32 11.59 -14.54
CA GLU A 170 -10.47 12.48 -14.60
C GLU A 170 -11.30 12.39 -13.32
N ARG A 171 -11.63 11.17 -12.87
CA ARG A 171 -12.39 10.96 -11.65
C ARG A 171 -11.62 11.40 -10.41
N GLN A 172 -10.32 11.12 -10.35
CA GLN A 172 -9.48 11.59 -9.25
C GLN A 172 -9.47 13.13 -9.18
N ARG A 173 -9.31 13.81 -10.32
CA ARG A 173 -9.36 15.28 -10.38
C ARG A 173 -10.71 15.85 -9.94
N GLU A 174 -11.82 15.23 -10.34
CA GLU A 174 -13.15 15.63 -9.88
C GLU A 174 -13.28 15.54 -8.35
N MET A 175 -12.78 14.44 -7.77
CA MET A 175 -12.78 14.22 -6.33
C MET A 175 -11.88 15.21 -5.59
N ASP A 176 -10.66 15.44 -6.08
CA ASP A 176 -9.73 16.41 -5.49
C ASP A 176 -10.33 17.82 -5.52
N ALA A 177 -10.99 18.19 -6.62
CA ALA A 177 -11.69 19.46 -6.74
C ALA A 177 -12.88 19.57 -5.77
N ALA A 178 -13.67 18.50 -5.60
CA ALA A 178 -14.76 18.47 -4.62
C ALA A 178 -14.24 18.59 -3.17
N ARG A 179 -13.11 17.93 -2.87
CA ARG A 179 -12.44 18.03 -1.57
C ARG A 179 -11.92 19.45 -1.32
N ALA A 180 -11.32 20.09 -2.32
CA ALA A 180 -10.87 21.48 -2.22
C ALA A 180 -12.03 22.47 -1.99
N ARG A 181 -13.25 22.13 -2.44
CA ARG A 181 -14.48 22.90 -2.18
C ARG A 181 -15.15 22.55 -0.84
N GLY A 182 -14.65 21.57 -0.09
CA GLY A 182 -15.25 21.12 1.17
C GLY A 182 -16.54 20.31 1.00
N GLU A 183 -16.85 19.85 -0.21
CA GLU A 183 -18.06 19.08 -0.54
C GLU A 183 -17.95 17.61 -0.11
N VAL A 184 -16.73 17.17 0.21
CA VAL A 184 -16.42 15.83 0.70
C VAL A 184 -15.61 15.99 1.98
N SER A 185 -16.20 15.61 3.11
CA SER A 185 -15.45 15.49 4.38
C SER A 185 -14.35 14.44 4.21
N HIS A 186 -13.26 14.56 4.98
CA HIS A 186 -12.39 13.42 5.25
C HIS A 186 -13.28 12.27 5.73
N VAL A 187 -13.54 11.32 4.84
CA VAL A 187 -14.03 9.99 5.17
C VAL A 187 -12.99 9.10 4.51
N GLY A 188 -11.91 8.88 5.25
CA GLY A 188 -10.88 7.89 4.94
C GLY A 188 -11.47 6.50 5.04
#